data_AF-A0A520V983-F1
#
_entry.id   AF-A0A520V983-F1
#
_cell.length_a   1.000
_cell.length_b   1.000
_cell.length_c   1.000
_cell.angle_alpha   90.00
_cell.angle_beta   90.00
_cell.angle_gamma   90.00
#
_symmetry.space_group_name_H-M   'P 1'
#
loop_
_entity.id
_entity.type
_entity.pdbx_description
1 polymer ?
#
loop_
_entity_poly.entity_id
_entity_poly.type
_entity_poly.pdbx_seq_one_letter_code
_entity_poly.pdbx_strand_id
1 'polypeptide(L)'
;MNIKNFLNLNFLKFLFLSLNGRINRQTWWYSQFFLVFLGVLILIPFSSLLNLLNFDKSQVEKFISFMVLLISALSIFPDSKRLQDRSINGLYAIFPYLAAIPLQFHFVPEFLLKIYIICTWILKAYIFVNTGILKGEDKPNKYGEIDDFKGDYKEKVSVVENDKNKD
;
A
#
# COMPACT_ATOMS: atom_id res chain seq x y z
N MET A 1 1.91 5.02 -17.13
CA MET A 1 1.21 5.94 -16.22
C MET A 1 1.89 7.30 -16.29
N ASN A 2 1.14 8.39 -16.45
CA ASN A 2 1.69 9.75 -16.39
C ASN A 2 1.84 10.17 -14.91
N ILE A 3 3.01 10.69 -14.51
CA ILE A 3 3.28 11.09 -13.13
C ILE A 3 2.33 12.18 -12.63
N LYS A 4 1.90 13.11 -13.51
CA LYS A 4 0.93 14.16 -13.16
C LYS A 4 -0.41 13.57 -12.75
N ASN A 5 -0.86 12.54 -13.46
CA ASN A 5 -2.10 11.84 -13.15
C ASN A 5 -1.95 11.01 -11.86
N PHE A 6 -0.79 10.37 -11.68
CA PHE A 6 -0.49 9.60 -10.46
C PHE A 6 -0.46 10.48 -9.20
N LEU A 7 0.03 11.71 -9.30
CA LEU A 7 0.09 12.66 -8.19
C LEU A 7 -1.21 13.47 -7.99
N ASN A 8 -2.28 13.18 -8.73
CA ASN A 8 -3.57 13.81 -8.50
C ASN A 8 -4.11 13.43 -7.10
N LEU A 9 -4.48 14.42 -6.29
CA LEU A 9 -4.92 14.20 -4.90
C LEU A 9 -6.10 13.23 -4.79
N ASN A 10 -7.08 13.34 -5.68
CA ASN A 10 -8.25 12.46 -5.64
C ASN A 10 -7.87 11.02 -6.00
N PHE A 11 -6.94 10.86 -6.94
CA PHE A 11 -6.39 9.55 -7.27
C PHE A 11 -5.57 8.97 -6.12
N LEU A 12 -4.75 9.77 -5.43
CA LEU A 12 -4.02 9.32 -4.23
C LEU A 12 -4.98 8.92 -3.09
N LYS A 13 -6.07 9.68 -2.89
CA LYS A 13 -7.13 9.31 -1.94
C LYS A 13 -7.76 7.96 -2.32
N PHE A 14 -8.13 7.77 -3.58
CA PHE A 14 -8.61 6.48 -4.04
C PHE A 14 -7.58 5.37 -3.78
N LEU A 15 -6.32 5.60 -4.15
CA LEU A 15 -5.26 4.60 -4.11
C LEU A 15 -4.92 4.16 -2.68
N PHE A 16 -4.82 5.10 -1.73
CA PHE A 16 -4.32 4.86 -0.38
C PHE A 16 -5.37 4.98 0.75
N LEU A 17 -6.61 5.40 0.46
CA LEU A 17 -7.67 5.54 1.48
C LEU A 17 -8.98 4.78 1.15
N SER A 18 -9.07 4.13 -0.01
CA SER A 18 -10.18 3.23 -0.35
C SER A 18 -9.71 1.78 -0.45
N LEU A 19 -10.47 0.83 0.07
CA LEU A 19 -10.19 -0.61 -0.15
C LEU A 19 -10.83 -1.16 -1.42
N ASN A 20 -11.77 -0.43 -2.01
CA ASN A 20 -12.56 -0.86 -3.16
C ASN A 20 -11.99 -0.32 -4.46
N GLY A 21 -12.09 -1.13 -5.51
CA GLY A 21 -11.72 -0.77 -6.88
C GLY A 21 -10.58 -1.64 -7.39
N ARG A 22 -10.35 -1.60 -8.70
CA ARG A 22 -9.34 -2.40 -9.36
C ARG A 22 -8.27 -1.50 -9.94
N ILE A 23 -7.01 -1.88 -9.75
CA ILE A 23 -5.87 -1.19 -10.36
C ILE A 23 -5.06 -2.17 -11.20
N ASN A 24 -4.54 -1.67 -12.31
CA ASN A 24 -3.61 -2.44 -13.12
C ASN A 24 -2.24 -2.59 -12.42
N ARG A 25 -1.44 -3.55 -12.89
CA ARG A 25 -0.10 -3.84 -12.37
C ARG A 25 0.86 -2.66 -12.46
N GLN A 26 0.76 -1.82 -13.49
CA GLN A 26 1.63 -0.64 -13.61
C GLN A 26 1.36 0.35 -12.48
N THR A 27 0.10 0.67 -12.21
CA THR A 27 -0.31 1.54 -11.11
C THR A 27 0.15 1.01 -9.76
N TRP A 28 0.07 -0.30 -9.54
CA TRP A 28 0.58 -0.93 -8.32
C TRP A 28 2.10 -0.73 -8.15
N TRP A 29 2.90 -0.91 -9.20
CA TRP A 29 4.34 -0.64 -9.10
C TRP A 29 4.64 0.83 -8.78
N TYR A 30 3.92 1.75 -9.42
CA TYR A 30 4.05 3.18 -9.09
C TYR A 30 3.70 3.46 -7.63
N SER A 31 2.67 2.80 -7.07
CA SER A 31 2.33 2.97 -5.64
C SER A 31 3.41 2.43 -4.71
N GLN A 32 4.03 1.28 -5.03
CA GLN A 32 5.12 0.74 -4.22
C GLN A 32 6.35 1.67 -4.25
N PHE A 33 6.75 2.14 -5.44
CA PHE A 33 7.85 3.09 -5.56
C PHE A 33 7.55 4.41 -4.85
N PHE A 34 6.32 4.92 -4.98
CA PHE A 34 5.90 6.13 -4.30
C PHE A 34 6.00 6.01 -2.77
N LEU A 35 5.55 4.89 -2.19
CA LEU A 35 5.64 4.66 -0.74
C LEU A 35 7.09 4.55 -0.25
N VAL A 36 7.95 3.82 -0.97
CA VAL A 36 9.38 3.72 -0.61
C VAL A 36 10.04 5.10 -0.68
N PHE A 37 9.79 5.84 -1.76
CA PHE A 37 10.35 7.19 -1.94
C PHE A 37 9.86 8.15 -0.85
N LEU A 38 8.55 8.17 -0.59
CA LEU A 38 7.95 8.99 0.46
C LEU A 38 8.52 8.62 1.85
N GLY A 39 8.69 7.33 2.11
CA GLY A 39 9.27 6.85 3.36
C GLY A 39 10.70 7.32 3.55
N VAL A 40 11.56 7.19 2.55
CA VAL A 40 12.95 7.69 2.60
C VAL A 40 12.97 9.21 2.82
N LEU A 41 12.15 9.95 2.06
CA LEU A 41 12.08 11.40 2.10
C LEU A 41 11.61 11.94 3.47
N ILE A 42 10.71 11.23 4.15
CA ILE A 42 10.23 11.62 5.48
C ILE A 42 11.18 11.13 6.58
N LEU A 43 11.59 9.86 6.55
CA LEU A 43 12.28 9.23 7.67
C LEU A 43 13.72 9.74 7.86
N ILE A 44 14.44 10.06 6.78
CA ILE A 44 15.82 10.54 6.90
C ILE A 44 15.87 11.90 7.60
N PRO A 45 15.18 12.96 7.13
CA PRO A 45 15.19 14.25 7.80
C PRO A 45 14.62 14.17 9.22
N PHE A 46 13.60 13.34 9.44
CA PHE A 46 12.99 13.20 10.75
C PHE A 46 13.94 12.53 11.75
N SER A 47 14.70 11.52 11.32
CA SER A 47 15.77 10.92 12.12
C SER A 47 16.84 11.95 12.49
N SER A 48 17.29 12.77 11.53
CA SER A 48 18.24 13.85 11.79
C SER A 48 17.69 14.90 12.76
N LEU A 49 16.41 15.26 12.63
CA LEU A 49 15.74 16.20 13.52
C LEU A 49 15.66 15.66 14.96
N LEU A 50 15.28 14.40 15.14
CA LEU A 50 15.21 13.79 16.48
C LEU A 50 16.58 13.70 17.14
N ASN A 51 17.63 13.38 16.37
CA ASN A 51 19.00 13.40 16.88
C ASN A 51 19.42 14.81 17.31
N LEU A 52 19.04 15.85 16.55
CA LEU A 52 19.31 17.25 16.89
C LEU A 52 18.57 17.69 18.18
N LEU A 53 17.41 17.10 18.45
CA LEU A 53 16.66 17.30 19.69
C LEU A 53 17.17 16.45 20.87
N ASN A 54 18.34 15.80 20.74
CA ASN A 54 18.98 14.96 21.77
C ASN A 54 18.13 13.76 22.23
N PHE A 55 17.32 13.18 21.34
CA PHE A 55 16.66 11.90 21.64
C PHE A 55 17.68 10.75 21.69
N ASP A 56 17.48 9.81 22.61
CA ASP A 56 18.31 8.61 22.69
C ASP A 56 18.21 7.77 21.43
N LYS A 57 19.34 7.19 21.00
CA LYS A 57 19.41 6.34 19.80
C LYS A 57 18.37 5.22 19.81
N SER A 58 18.16 4.57 20.96
CA SER A 58 17.14 3.51 21.10
C SER A 58 15.70 4.03 20.89
N GLN A 59 15.40 5.25 21.32
CA GLN A 59 14.10 5.86 21.11
C GLN A 59 13.89 6.21 19.64
N VAL A 60 14.92 6.77 18.99
CA VAL A 60 14.91 7.09 17.56
C VAL A 60 14.72 5.83 16.72
N GLU A 61 15.44 4.74 17.01
CA GLU A 61 15.31 3.46 16.30
C GLU A 61 13.92 2.85 16.44
N LYS A 62 13.33 2.87 17.65
CA LYS A 62 11.95 2.39 17.88
C LYS A 62 10.94 3.24 17.13
N PHE A 63 11.10 4.56 17.15
CA PHE A 63 10.23 5.47 16.43
C PHE A 63 10.29 5.25 14.90
N ILE A 64 11.50 5.17 14.34
CA ILE A 64 11.69 4.91 12.91
C ILE A 64 11.11 3.55 12.53
N SER A 65 11.38 2.52 13.32
CA SER A 65 10.81 1.17 13.12
C SER A 65 9.29 1.19 13.08
N PHE A 66 8.65 1.94 13.98
CA PHE A 66 7.21 2.11 14.01
C PHE A 66 6.68 2.89 12.81
N MET A 67 7.36 3.98 12.41
CA MET A 67 6.97 4.75 11.21
C MET A 67 7.12 3.93 9.93
N VAL A 68 8.17 3.11 9.80
CA VAL A 68 8.33 2.18 8.67
C VAL A 68 7.14 1.22 8.59
N LEU A 69 6.68 0.68 9.74
CA LEU A 69 5.50 -0.17 9.79
C LEU A 69 4.24 0.59 9.32
N LEU A 70 4.02 1.82 9.80
CA LEU A 70 2.86 2.64 9.40
C LEU A 70 2.86 2.99 7.91
N ILE A 71 4.00 3.44 7.38
CA ILE A 71 4.15 3.78 5.96
C ILE A 71 3.96 2.52 5.11
N SER A 72 4.52 1.39 5.53
CA SER A 72 4.31 0.11 4.85
C SER A 72 2.85 -0.32 4.92
N ALA A 73 2.13 -0.10 6.03
CA ALA A 73 0.72 -0.46 6.12
C ALA A 73 -0.15 0.27 5.07
N LEU A 74 0.29 1.41 4.53
CA LEU A 74 -0.39 2.07 3.42
C LEU A 74 -0.40 1.24 2.13
N SER A 75 0.51 0.29 1.93
CA SER A 75 0.45 -0.60 0.76
C SER A 75 -0.68 -1.63 0.83
N ILE A 76 -1.35 -1.82 1.98
CA ILE A 76 -2.57 -2.65 2.09
C ILE A 76 -3.62 -2.22 1.04
N PHE A 77 -3.78 -0.91 0.83
CA PHE A 77 -4.80 -0.38 -0.07
C PHE A 77 -4.52 -0.72 -1.54
N PRO A 78 -3.36 -0.39 -2.14
CA PRO A 78 -3.05 -0.81 -3.51
C PRO A 78 -2.93 -2.33 -3.64
N ASP A 79 -2.42 -3.05 -2.63
CA ASP A 79 -2.39 -4.52 -2.63
C ASP A 79 -3.81 -5.10 -2.72
N SER A 80 -4.73 -4.62 -1.90
CA SER A 80 -6.14 -5.01 -1.90
C SER A 80 -6.77 -4.84 -3.29
N LYS A 81 -6.63 -3.66 -3.89
CA LYS A 81 -7.17 -3.38 -5.23
C LYS A 81 -6.56 -4.26 -6.30
N ARG A 82 -5.28 -4.57 -6.18
CA ARG A 82 -4.56 -5.42 -7.15
C ARG A 82 -4.96 -6.89 -7.01
N LEU A 83 -5.26 -7.36 -5.80
CA LEU A 83 -5.86 -8.68 -5.56
C LEU A 83 -7.29 -8.75 -6.12
N GLN A 84 -8.08 -7.70 -5.94
CA GLN A 84 -9.44 -7.58 -6.50
C GLN A 84 -9.43 -7.64 -8.03
N ASP A 85 -8.41 -7.06 -8.67
CA ASP A 85 -8.20 -7.18 -10.11
C ASP A 85 -7.94 -8.63 -10.59
N ARG A 86 -7.73 -9.57 -9.66
CA ARG A 86 -7.58 -11.01 -9.91
C ARG A 86 -8.71 -11.83 -9.30
N SER A 87 -9.84 -11.20 -8.99
CA SER A 87 -10.99 -11.81 -8.31
C SER A 87 -10.70 -12.38 -6.92
N ILE A 88 -9.56 -12.04 -6.32
CA ILE A 88 -9.17 -12.43 -4.97
C ILE A 88 -9.72 -11.42 -3.97
N ASN A 89 -10.09 -11.88 -2.77
CA ASN A 89 -10.50 -10.99 -1.69
C ASN A 89 -9.35 -10.05 -1.30
N GLY A 90 -9.57 -8.74 -1.47
CA GLY A 90 -8.58 -7.71 -1.17
C GLY A 90 -8.14 -7.64 0.29
N LEU A 91 -8.97 -8.12 1.23
CA LEU A 91 -8.63 -8.16 2.66
C LEU A 91 -7.43 -9.06 2.97
N TYR A 92 -7.08 -10.01 2.08
CA TYR A 92 -5.88 -10.83 2.24
C TYR A 92 -4.59 -10.01 2.18
N ALA A 93 -4.63 -8.80 1.64
CA ALA A 93 -3.52 -7.85 1.69
C ALA A 93 -3.10 -7.52 3.13
N ILE A 94 -3.98 -7.64 4.13
CA ILE A 94 -3.68 -7.29 5.52
C ILE A 94 -2.73 -8.32 6.19
N PHE A 95 -2.77 -9.59 5.77
CA PHE A 95 -2.10 -10.67 6.49
C PHE A 95 -0.57 -10.51 6.63
N PRO A 96 0.19 -10.15 5.58
CA PRO A 96 1.64 -9.95 5.75
C PRO A 96 2.00 -8.83 6.72
N TYR A 97 1.15 -7.81 6.85
CA TYR A 97 1.38 -6.69 7.76
C TYR A 97 1.09 -7.09 9.21
N LEU A 98 -0.02 -7.80 9.46
CA LEU A 98 -0.29 -8.35 10.79
C LEU A 98 0.80 -9.34 11.22
N ALA A 99 1.27 -10.19 10.31
CA ALA A 99 2.38 -11.11 10.57
C ALA A 99 3.74 -10.39 10.75
N ALA A 100 3.90 -9.15 10.30
CA ALA A 100 5.13 -8.39 10.50
C ALA A 100 5.22 -7.74 11.89
N ILE A 101 4.07 -7.45 12.54
CA ILE A 101 4.04 -6.75 13.83
C ILE A 101 4.83 -7.51 14.92
N PRO A 102 4.59 -8.82 15.17
CA PRO A 102 5.33 -9.52 16.22
C PRO A 102 6.83 -9.60 15.97
N LEU A 103 7.26 -9.64 14.70
CA LEU A 103 8.68 -9.60 14.33
C LEU A 103 9.30 -8.23 14.63
N GLN A 104 8.63 -7.15 14.25
CA GLN A 104 9.15 -5.79 14.42
C GLN A 104 9.33 -5.42 15.90
N PHE A 105 8.44 -5.91 16.76
CA PHE A 105 8.47 -5.65 18.20
C PHE A 105 9.11 -6.76 19.03
N HIS A 106 9.72 -7.76 18.40
CA HIS A 106 10.41 -8.87 19.07
C HIS A 106 9.50 -9.65 20.05
N PHE A 107 8.22 -9.80 19.71
CA PHE A 107 7.26 -10.57 20.50
C PHE A 107 7.32 -12.08 20.23
N VAL A 108 8.08 -12.50 19.22
CA VAL A 108 8.23 -13.91 18.84
C VAL A 108 9.33 -14.56 19.69
N PRO A 109 9.04 -15.64 20.43
CA PRO A 109 10.07 -16.38 21.17
C PRO A 109 11.17 -16.94 20.27
N GLU A 110 12.40 -16.98 20.77
CA GLU A 110 13.59 -17.34 19.98
C GLU A 110 13.49 -18.73 19.34
N PHE A 111 12.93 -19.71 20.06
CA PHE A 111 12.72 -21.07 19.54
C PHE A 111 11.73 -21.15 18.35
N LEU A 112 10.83 -20.17 18.21
CA LEU A 112 9.88 -20.07 17.08
C LEU A 112 10.33 -19.10 15.99
N LEU A 113 11.31 -18.24 16.29
CA LEU A 113 11.68 -17.10 15.45
C LEU A 113 11.95 -17.51 14.00
N LYS A 114 12.76 -18.55 13.79
CA LYS A 114 13.14 -19.02 12.45
C LYS A 114 11.92 -19.48 11.65
N ILE A 115 11.03 -20.27 12.27
CA ILE A 115 9.81 -20.78 11.62
C ILE A 115 8.87 -19.62 11.31
N TYR A 116 8.69 -18.71 12.27
CA TYR A 116 7.83 -17.54 12.11
C TYR A 116 8.29 -16.64 10.96
N ILE A 117 9.61 -16.37 10.86
CA ILE A 117 10.20 -15.62 9.76
C ILE A 117 9.85 -16.28 8.42
N ILE A 118 10.06 -17.59 8.29
CA ILE A 118 9.75 -18.33 7.04
C ILE A 118 8.28 -18.18 6.67
N CYS A 119 7.36 -18.39 7.61
CA CYS A 119 5.92 -18.24 7.38
C CYS A 119 5.56 -16.83 6.91
N THR A 120 6.11 -15.80 7.55
CA THR A 120 5.90 -14.41 7.15
C THR A 120 6.45 -14.11 5.75
N TRP A 121 7.60 -14.67 5.40
CA TRP A 121 8.16 -14.55 4.04
C TRP A 121 7.29 -15.24 2.98
N ILE A 122 6.74 -16.42 3.29
CA ILE A 122 5.80 -17.11 2.39
C ILE A 122 4.55 -16.26 2.15
N LEU A 123 3.98 -15.67 3.21
CA LEU A 123 2.83 -14.76 3.08
C LEU A 123 3.16 -13.53 2.22
N LYS A 124 4.31 -12.90 2.47
CA LYS A 124 4.78 -11.76 1.68
C LYS A 124 4.99 -12.14 0.21
N ALA A 125 5.64 -13.27 -0.05
CA ALA A 125 5.87 -13.77 -1.40
C ALA A 125 4.56 -14.06 -2.13
N TYR A 126 3.59 -14.68 -1.44
CA TYR A 126 2.27 -14.91 -2.00
C TYR A 126 1.61 -13.60 -2.44
N ILE A 127 1.52 -12.60 -1.55
CA ILE A 127 0.91 -11.32 -1.91
C ILE A 127 1.69 -10.65 -3.05
N PHE A 128 3.01 -10.58 -2.95
CA PHE A 128 3.87 -9.97 -3.96
C PHE A 128 3.73 -10.61 -5.35
N VAL A 129 3.71 -11.94 -5.45
CA VAL A 129 3.49 -12.65 -6.71
C VAL A 129 2.11 -12.31 -7.25
N ASN A 130 1.09 -12.32 -6.39
CA ASN A 130 -0.28 -12.08 -6.80
C ASN A 130 -0.50 -10.63 -7.27
N THR A 131 0.19 -9.66 -6.67
CA THR A 131 0.00 -8.24 -6.95
C THR A 131 0.98 -7.69 -7.98
N GLY A 132 2.27 -7.96 -7.81
CA GLY A 132 3.37 -7.37 -8.57
C GLY A 132 3.76 -8.12 -9.84
N ILE A 133 3.51 -9.43 -9.92
CA ILE A 133 3.98 -10.28 -11.03
C ILE A 133 2.84 -10.70 -11.94
N LEU A 134 1.84 -11.41 -11.40
CA LEU A 134 0.79 -12.02 -12.20
C LEU A 134 -0.07 -10.97 -12.90
N LYS A 135 -0.65 -11.34 -14.06
CA LYS A 135 -1.57 -10.47 -14.82
C LYS A 135 -2.95 -10.43 -14.15
N GLY A 136 -3.66 -9.33 -14.37
CA GLY A 136 -5.04 -9.12 -13.94
C GLY A 136 -6.05 -9.81 -14.86
N GLU A 137 -7.33 -9.65 -14.55
CA GLU A 137 -8.42 -10.02 -15.45
C GLU A 137 -8.70 -8.90 -16.44
N ASP A 138 -8.81 -9.24 -17.73
CA ASP A 138 -9.07 -8.23 -18.78
C ASP A 138 -10.53 -7.75 -18.81
N LYS A 139 -11.46 -8.53 -18.24
CA LYS A 139 -12.89 -8.20 -18.19
C LYS A 139 -13.29 -7.60 -16.83
N PRO A 140 -14.42 -6.87 -16.76
CA PRO A 140 -15.06 -6.52 -15.49
C PRO A 140 -15.29 -7.76 -14.63
N ASN A 141 -15.14 -7.63 -13.32
CA ASN A 141 -15.38 -8.71 -12.36
C ASN A 141 -16.23 -8.22 -11.19
N LYS A 142 -16.42 -9.05 -10.16
CA LYS A 142 -17.27 -8.71 -8.99
C LYS A 142 -16.83 -7.45 -8.22
N TYR A 143 -15.62 -6.94 -8.49
CA TYR A 143 -15.07 -5.72 -7.92
C TYR A 143 -15.12 -4.52 -8.88
N GLY A 144 -15.82 -4.65 -10.01
CA GLY A 144 -16.04 -3.59 -11.00
C GLY A 144 -15.10 -3.66 -12.20
N GLU A 145 -14.97 -2.53 -12.90
CA GLU A 145 -14.03 -2.34 -14.01
C GLU A 145 -12.65 -1.94 -13.50
N ILE A 146 -11.62 -2.06 -14.35
CA ILE A 146 -10.30 -1.53 -14.03
C ILE A 146 -10.37 0.00 -14.06
N ASP A 147 -10.05 0.63 -12.94
CA ASP A 147 -9.80 2.06 -12.95
C ASP A 147 -8.39 2.29 -13.48
N ASP A 148 -8.31 2.57 -14.79
CA ASP A 148 -7.04 2.71 -15.49
C ASP A 148 -6.46 4.13 -15.42
N PHE A 149 -7.21 5.12 -14.91
CA PHE A 149 -6.80 6.51 -14.65
C PHE A 149 -5.96 7.17 -15.77
N LYS A 150 -6.19 6.73 -17.00
CA LYS A 150 -5.55 7.27 -18.21
C LYS A 150 -6.23 8.53 -18.74
N GLY A 151 -7.49 8.77 -18.35
CA GLY A 151 -8.27 9.96 -18.71
C GLY A 151 -8.12 11.13 -17.73
N ASP A 152 -8.53 12.31 -18.17
CA ASP A 152 -8.46 13.55 -17.38
C ASP A 152 -9.47 13.49 -16.22
N TYR A 153 -8.98 13.44 -14.98
CA TYR A 153 -9.81 13.20 -13.79
C TYR A 153 -10.87 14.29 -13.55
N LYS A 154 -10.68 15.48 -14.14
CA LYS A 154 -11.66 16.58 -14.07
C LYS A 154 -13.03 16.18 -14.62
N GLU A 155 -13.08 15.35 -15.67
CA GLU A 155 -14.36 14.93 -16.27
C GLU A 155 -15.10 13.89 -15.41
N LYS A 156 -14.39 12.91 -14.83
CA LYS A 156 -15.05 11.84 -14.05
C LYS A 156 -15.69 12.35 -12.75
N VAL A 157 -15.15 13.39 -12.11
CA VAL A 157 -15.76 14.00 -10.92
C VAL A 157 -17.03 14.76 -11.28
N SER A 158 -17.02 15.51 -12.39
CA SER A 158 -18.20 16.27 -12.84
C SER A 158 -19.39 15.38 -13.23
N VAL A 159 -19.15 14.17 -13.74
CA VAL A 159 -20.22 13.21 -14.06
C VAL A 159 -20.85 12.66 -12.77
N VAL A 160 -20.03 12.28 -11.78
CA VAL A 160 -20.52 11.75 -10.50
C VAL A 160 -21.23 12.81 -9.65
N GLU A 161 -20.79 14.07 -9.69
CA GLU A 161 -21.51 15.18 -9.03
C GLU A 161 -22.82 15.53 -9.74
N ASN A 162 -22.86 15.47 -11.07
CA ASN A 162 -24.09 15.74 -11.82
C ASN A 162 -25.15 14.64 -11.66
N ASP A 163 -24.75 13.38 -11.47
CA ASP A 163 -25.71 12.30 -11.19
C ASP A 163 -26.22 12.32 -9.75
N LYS A 164 -25.43 12.79 -8.78
CA LYS A 164 -25.90 13.01 -7.39
C LYS A 164 -26.85 14.20 -7.23
N ASN A 165 -26.87 15.13 -8.18
CA ASN A 165 -27.77 16.29 -8.18
C ASN A 165 -29.04 16.06 -9.02
N LYS A 166 -29.30 14.82 -9.46
CA LYS A 166 -30.48 14.45 -10.25
C LYS A 166 -31.52 13.62 -9.48
N ASP A 167 -31.26 13.32 -8.22
CA ASP A 167 -32.21 12.75 -7.25
C ASP A 167 -32.60 13.80 -6.21
#